data_AF-A0A2V6L355-F1
#
_entry.id   AF-A0A2V6L355-F1
#
_cell.length_a   1.000
_cell.length_b   1.000
_cell.length_c   1.000
_cell.angle_alpha   90.00
_cell.angle_beta   90.00
_cell.angle_gamma   90.00
#
_symmetry.space_group_name_H-M   'P 1'
#
loop_
_entity.id
_entity.type
_entity.pdbx_description
1 polymer ?
#
loop_
_entity_poly.entity_id
_entity_poly.type
_entity_poly.pdbx_seq_one_letter_code
_entity_poly.pdbx_strand_id
1 'polypeptide(L)'
;MTTLPFTEISGQKLNSEQTAYLEGLFAGLKNRGLTFTDVAPNPAAAAVKTDLPSLIAEERIKRELHPLDAYPLLLEHASANQPPEKENIFRFKWHGLFYLTPNKEAFMCRLRIPGGVVKSFQLRELARISQELTTGCVQITTRANLQLRLIEPKNAPEVLRRIQGVGLHTRGAGADNIRNITCNPTAGIDPHELIDTLPLCHQLAQIIINDRSFYDLPRK
;
A
#
# COMPACT_ATOMS: atom_id res chain seq x y z
N MET A 1 8.70 25.41 29.84
CA MET A 1 9.73 24.72 29.03
C MET A 1 9.08 23.50 28.41
N THR A 2 9.09 23.39 27.10
CA THR A 2 8.54 22.24 26.38
C THR A 2 9.60 21.14 26.43
N THR A 3 9.36 20.08 27.19
CA THR A 3 10.31 18.97 27.30
C THR A 3 10.39 18.25 25.95
N LEU A 4 11.59 18.18 25.37
CA LEU A 4 11.81 17.41 24.14
C LEU A 4 11.52 15.92 24.40
N PRO A 5 10.88 15.21 23.45
CA PRO A 5 10.52 13.80 23.64
C PRO A 5 11.73 12.84 23.59
N PHE A 6 12.89 13.33 23.16
CA PHE A 6 14.16 12.60 23.14
C PHE A 6 15.32 13.58 23.35
N THR A 7 16.44 13.06 23.87
CA THR A 7 17.67 13.84 24.10
C THR A 7 18.83 13.38 23.23
N GLU A 8 18.63 12.34 22.42
CA GLU A 8 19.65 11.70 21.58
C GLU A 8 19.08 11.29 20.22
N ILE A 9 19.91 11.36 19.18
CA ILE A 9 19.62 10.88 17.83
C ILE A 9 20.77 9.95 17.43
N SER A 10 20.47 8.70 17.07
CA SER A 10 21.47 7.69 16.68
C SER A 10 22.61 7.51 17.71
N GLY A 11 22.30 7.62 19.00
CA GLY A 11 23.26 7.49 20.11
C GLY A 11 24.13 8.73 20.35
N GLN A 12 23.88 9.85 19.66
CA GLN A 12 24.55 11.13 19.90
C GLN A 12 23.60 12.10 20.61
N LYS A 13 24.11 12.79 21.64
CA LYS A 13 23.36 13.85 22.34
C LYS A 13 23.13 15.05 21.43
N LEU A 14 21.96 15.66 21.57
CA LEU A 14 21.62 16.89 20.86
C LEU A 14 22.59 18.01 21.26
N ASN A 15 23.11 18.72 20.26
CA ASN A 15 23.87 19.95 20.52
C ASN A 15 22.93 21.12 20.85
N SER A 16 23.49 22.26 21.27
CA SER A 16 22.70 23.42 21.71
C SER A 16 21.82 24.00 20.60
N GLU A 17 22.29 24.01 19.35
CA GLU A 17 21.54 24.51 18.19
C GLU A 17 20.37 23.58 17.82
N GLN A 18 20.62 22.28 17.77
CA GLN A 18 19.61 21.25 17.54
C GLN A 18 18.54 21.27 18.64
N THR A 19 18.95 21.44 19.90
CA THR A 19 18.04 21.55 21.03
C THR A 19 17.12 22.76 20.88
N ALA A 20 17.69 23.94 20.60
CA ALA A 20 16.90 25.17 20.41
C ALA A 20 15.94 25.08 19.22
N TYR A 21 16.38 24.51 18.09
CA TYR A 21 15.54 24.30 16.91
C TYR A 21 14.37 23.36 17.20
N LEU A 22 14.65 22.21 17.80
CA LEU A 22 13.63 21.21 18.12
C LEU A 22 12.64 21.74 19.17
N GLU A 23 13.10 22.47 20.17
CA GLU A 23 12.22 23.09 21.16
C GLU A 23 11.24 24.06 20.51
N GLY A 24 11.72 24.90 19.57
CA GLY A 24 10.89 25.79 18.77
C GLY A 24 9.89 25.03 17.90
N LEU A 25 10.33 23.97 17.22
CA LEU A 25 9.49 23.11 16.38
C LEU A 25 8.37 22.45 17.19
N PHE A 26 8.71 21.77 18.29
CA PHE A 26 7.74 21.06 19.13
C PHE A 26 6.79 22.01 19.86
N ALA A 27 7.27 23.20 20.27
CA ALA A 27 6.39 24.24 20.80
C ALA A 27 5.38 24.73 19.75
N GLY A 28 5.84 24.98 18.52
CA GLY A 28 4.99 25.38 17.40
C GLY A 28 3.93 24.33 17.04
N LEU A 29 4.31 23.05 17.04
CA LEU A 29 3.40 21.94 16.77
C LEU A 29 2.37 21.75 17.89
N LYS A 30 2.79 21.85 19.15
CA LYS A 30 1.88 21.80 20.31
C LYS A 30 0.84 22.92 20.26
N ASN A 31 1.24 24.13 19.91
CA ASN A 31 0.33 25.26 19.73
C ASN A 31 -0.68 25.05 18.58
N ARG A 32 -0.35 24.18 17.63
CA ARG A 32 -1.22 23.76 16.52
C ARG A 32 -2.03 22.51 16.84
N GLY A 33 -1.96 21.99 18.07
CA GLY A 33 -2.64 20.75 18.48
C GLY A 33 -2.08 19.49 17.83
N LEU A 34 -0.91 19.55 17.20
CA LEU A 34 -0.25 18.42 16.56
C LEU A 34 0.65 17.73 17.59
N THR A 35 0.42 16.44 17.82
CA THR A 35 1.27 15.58 18.67
C THR A 35 1.88 14.50 17.79
N PHE A 36 3.15 14.16 18.03
CA PHE A 36 3.77 13.01 17.38
C PHE A 36 3.30 11.75 18.09
N THR A 37 2.62 10.89 17.35
CA THR A 37 2.03 9.62 17.80
C THR A 37 3.05 8.60 18.29
N ASP A 38 4.35 8.81 18.04
CA ASP A 38 5.41 7.84 18.34
C ASP A 38 5.76 7.76 19.85
N VAL A 39 5.21 8.63 20.69
CA VAL A 39 5.40 8.63 22.16
C VAL A 39 4.18 8.03 22.89
N ALA A 40 3.05 7.86 22.21
CA ALA A 40 1.91 7.15 22.75
C ALA A 40 1.94 5.70 22.25
N PRO A 41 1.55 4.70 23.08
CA PRO A 41 1.28 3.37 22.54
C PRO A 41 0.29 3.51 21.38
N ASN A 42 0.58 2.83 20.27
CA ASN A 42 -0.31 2.74 19.11
C ASN A 42 -1.70 2.47 19.68
N PRO A 43 -2.72 3.33 19.43
CA PRO A 43 -4.01 3.17 20.08
C PRO A 43 -4.47 1.74 19.78
N ALA A 44 -4.49 0.91 20.83
CA ALA A 44 -5.07 -0.42 20.72
C ALA A 44 -6.46 -0.15 20.16
N ALA A 45 -6.73 -0.68 18.96
CA ALA A 45 -8.04 -0.53 18.37
C ALA A 45 -9.02 -1.02 19.42
N ALA A 46 -9.69 -0.08 20.10
CA ALA A 46 -10.72 -0.44 21.03
C ALA A 46 -11.68 -1.30 20.21
N ALA A 47 -12.00 -2.49 20.70
CA ALA A 47 -13.04 -3.30 20.09
C ALA A 47 -14.35 -2.52 20.28
N VAL A 48 -14.57 -1.52 19.43
CA VAL A 48 -15.84 -0.84 19.31
C VAL A 48 -16.77 -1.94 18.84
N LYS A 49 -17.70 -2.34 19.71
CA LYS A 49 -18.85 -3.14 19.31
C LYS A 49 -19.71 -2.25 18.44
N THR A 50 -19.32 -2.10 17.19
CA THR A 50 -20.04 -1.29 16.21
C THR A 50 -21.20 -2.11 15.69
N ASP A 51 -22.41 -1.57 15.79
CA ASP A 51 -23.60 -2.18 15.24
C ASP A 51 -23.48 -2.21 13.71
N LEU A 52 -23.31 -3.41 13.12
CA LEU A 52 -23.06 -3.59 11.67
C LEU A 52 -24.06 -2.87 10.75
N PRO A 53 -25.37 -2.79 11.05
CA PRO A 53 -26.35 -2.07 10.23
C PRO A 53 -26.12 -0.56 10.17
N SER A 54 -25.41 0.02 11.14
CA SER A 54 -25.10 1.45 11.16
C SER A 54 -23.89 1.83 10.28
N LEU A 55 -23.16 0.84 9.78
CA LEU A 55 -21.94 1.06 8.99
C LEU A 55 -22.24 1.31 7.51
N ILE A 56 -21.37 2.10 6.88
CA ILE A 56 -21.32 2.16 5.41
C ILE A 56 -20.94 0.79 4.84
N ALA A 57 -21.29 0.55 3.57
CA ALA A 57 -21.09 -0.74 2.92
C ALA A 57 -19.62 -1.22 3.00
N GLU A 58 -18.66 -0.32 2.76
CA GLU A 58 -17.23 -0.64 2.79
C GLU A 58 -16.78 -1.14 4.17
N GLU A 59 -17.19 -0.48 5.25
CA GLU A 59 -16.84 -0.88 6.61
C GLU A 59 -17.51 -2.20 6.99
N ARG A 60 -18.77 -2.40 6.62
CA ARG A 60 -19.48 -3.67 6.82
C ARG A 60 -18.76 -4.82 6.08
N ILE A 61 -18.42 -4.63 4.80
CA ILE A 61 -17.74 -5.65 3.98
C ILE A 61 -16.42 -6.08 4.64
N LYS A 62 -15.63 -5.13 5.16
CA LYS A 62 -14.37 -5.42 5.88
C LYS A 62 -14.59 -6.22 7.16
N ARG A 63 -15.69 -5.97 7.89
CA ARG A 63 -16.04 -6.67 9.14
C ARG A 63 -16.56 -8.09 8.91
N GLU A 64 -17.32 -8.31 7.84
CA GLU A 64 -17.86 -9.64 7.50
C GLU A 64 -16.78 -10.64 7.10
N LEU A 65 -15.80 -10.17 6.31
CA LEU A 65 -14.66 -10.98 5.91
C LEU A 65 -13.47 -10.06 5.71
N HIS A 66 -12.43 -10.28 6.52
CA HIS A 66 -11.23 -9.48 6.46
C HIS A 66 -10.60 -9.56 5.06
N PRO A 67 -10.11 -8.45 4.47
CA PRO A 67 -9.72 -8.44 3.06
C PRO A 67 -8.62 -9.44 2.67
N LEU A 68 -7.70 -9.74 3.58
CA LEU A 68 -6.64 -10.74 3.35
C LEU A 68 -7.17 -12.18 3.26
N ASP A 69 -8.37 -12.44 3.79
CA ASP A 69 -8.97 -13.77 3.83
C ASP A 69 -9.93 -13.99 2.64
N ALA A 70 -10.06 -13.00 1.75
CA ALA A 70 -10.93 -13.06 0.56
C ALA A 70 -10.31 -13.77 -0.66
N TYR A 71 -9.06 -14.26 -0.55
CA TYR A 71 -8.38 -14.94 -1.65
C TYR A 71 -9.09 -16.22 -2.14
N PRO A 72 -9.69 -17.08 -1.27
CA PRO A 72 -10.45 -18.23 -1.74
C PRO A 72 -11.64 -17.85 -2.63
N LEU A 73 -12.33 -16.74 -2.34
CA LEU A 73 -13.41 -16.22 -3.19
C LEU A 73 -12.87 -15.84 -4.58
N LEU A 74 -11.68 -15.23 -4.65
CA LEU A 74 -11.04 -14.92 -5.92
C LEU A 74 -10.79 -16.19 -6.75
N LEU A 75 -10.35 -17.28 -6.12
CA LEU A 75 -10.12 -18.56 -6.80
C LEU A 75 -11.42 -19.17 -7.33
N GLU A 76 -12.50 -19.12 -6.55
CA GLU A 76 -13.83 -19.58 -6.98
C GLU A 76 -14.31 -18.83 -8.22
N HIS A 77 -14.30 -17.49 -8.17
CA HIS A 77 -14.65 -16.65 -9.31
C HIS A 77 -13.77 -16.91 -10.53
N ALA A 78 -12.46 -17.10 -10.33
CA ALA A 78 -11.53 -17.41 -11.40
C ALA A 78 -11.83 -18.78 -12.03
N SER A 79 -12.14 -19.81 -11.24
CA SER A 79 -12.43 -21.15 -11.73
C SER A 79 -13.65 -21.19 -12.66
N ALA A 80 -14.65 -20.34 -12.38
CA ALA A 80 -15.85 -20.20 -13.21
C ALA A 80 -15.70 -19.13 -14.31
N ASN A 81 -14.55 -18.44 -14.40
CA ASN A 81 -14.34 -17.25 -15.23
C ASN A 81 -15.45 -16.19 -15.08
N GLN A 82 -15.95 -16.01 -13.86
CA GLN A 82 -17.11 -15.16 -13.61
C GLN A 82 -16.70 -13.74 -13.18
N PRO A 83 -17.49 -12.72 -13.56
CA PRO A 83 -17.36 -11.39 -12.99
C PRO A 83 -17.51 -11.45 -11.46
N PRO A 84 -16.75 -10.63 -10.71
CA PRO A 84 -16.96 -10.48 -9.28
C PRO A 84 -18.32 -9.86 -8.98
N GLU A 85 -18.98 -10.34 -7.93
CA GLU A 85 -20.17 -9.70 -7.37
C GLU A 85 -19.84 -8.31 -6.78
N LYS A 86 -20.86 -7.50 -6.52
CA LYS A 86 -20.72 -6.10 -6.09
C LYS A 86 -19.79 -5.92 -4.89
N GLU A 87 -19.86 -6.79 -3.89
CA GLU A 87 -18.99 -6.73 -2.72
C GLU A 87 -17.58 -7.24 -3.02
N ASN A 88 -17.47 -8.30 -3.84
CA ASN A 88 -16.19 -8.88 -4.25
C ASN A 88 -15.40 -7.91 -5.14
N ILE A 89 -16.06 -7.04 -5.90
CA ILE A 89 -15.41 -5.90 -6.59
C ILE A 89 -14.63 -5.04 -5.59
N PHE A 90 -15.15 -4.86 -4.37
CA PHE A 90 -14.45 -4.12 -3.33
C PHE A 90 -13.36 -4.97 -2.68
N ARG A 91 -13.65 -6.21 -2.30
CA ARG A 91 -12.67 -7.13 -1.66
C ARG A 91 -11.42 -7.35 -2.52
N PHE A 92 -11.58 -7.55 -3.82
CA PHE A 92 -10.45 -7.87 -4.71
C PHE A 92 -9.49 -6.70 -4.94
N LYS A 93 -9.89 -5.46 -4.61
CA LYS A 93 -8.99 -4.30 -4.64
C LYS A 93 -7.82 -4.43 -3.65
N TRP A 94 -7.97 -5.19 -2.56
CA TRP A 94 -6.85 -5.48 -1.65
C TRP A 94 -5.82 -6.45 -2.24
N HIS A 95 -6.20 -7.24 -3.24
CA HIS A 95 -5.27 -8.04 -4.04
C HIS A 95 -4.70 -7.25 -5.24
N GLY A 96 -5.01 -5.95 -5.31
CA GLY A 96 -4.58 -5.06 -6.39
C GLY A 96 -5.44 -5.18 -7.66
N LEU A 97 -6.56 -5.91 -7.61
CA LEU A 97 -7.45 -6.14 -8.74
C LEU A 97 -8.65 -5.17 -8.70
N PHE A 98 -8.81 -4.41 -9.77
CA PHE A 98 -9.89 -3.42 -9.95
C PHE A 98 -10.75 -3.84 -11.13
N TYR A 99 -11.99 -4.23 -10.87
CA TYR A 99 -12.91 -4.60 -11.94
C TYR A 99 -13.35 -3.36 -12.74
N LEU A 100 -13.37 -3.45 -14.07
CA LEU A 100 -13.49 -2.31 -14.99
C LEU A 100 -14.92 -2.01 -15.47
N THR A 101 -15.92 -2.58 -14.81
CA THR A 101 -17.35 -2.32 -15.06
C THR A 101 -17.70 -0.84 -14.88
N PRO A 102 -18.59 -0.26 -15.71
CA PRO A 102 -19.36 -0.91 -16.79
C PRO A 102 -18.63 -1.00 -18.14
N ASN A 103 -17.42 -0.45 -18.26
CA ASN A 103 -16.76 -0.30 -19.56
C ASN A 103 -16.22 -1.61 -20.13
N LYS A 104 -15.69 -2.50 -19.27
CA LYS A 104 -15.10 -3.78 -19.66
C LYS A 104 -15.28 -4.83 -18.55
N GLU A 105 -15.50 -6.08 -18.96
CA GLU A 105 -15.62 -7.24 -18.06
C GLU A 105 -14.25 -7.89 -17.81
N ALA A 106 -13.37 -7.13 -17.16
CA ALA A 106 -12.02 -7.59 -16.85
C ALA A 106 -11.41 -6.78 -15.70
N PHE A 107 -10.31 -7.28 -15.16
CA PHE A 107 -9.55 -6.60 -14.11
C PHE A 107 -8.45 -5.70 -14.67
N MET A 108 -8.20 -4.60 -13.97
CA MET A 108 -6.90 -3.93 -13.92
C MET A 108 -6.15 -4.39 -12.68
N CYS A 109 -4.91 -4.83 -12.83
CA CYS A 109 -4.03 -5.18 -11.73
C CYS A 109 -3.03 -4.05 -11.49
N ARG A 110 -3.01 -3.51 -10.27
CA ARG A 110 -2.02 -2.54 -9.81
C ARG A 110 -1.02 -3.21 -8.89
N LEU A 111 0.25 -2.94 -9.13
CA LEU A 111 1.34 -3.45 -8.30
C LEU A 111 1.58 -2.56 -7.07
N ARG A 112 2.59 -2.93 -6.28
CA ARG A 112 3.19 -2.17 -5.20
C ARG A 112 4.70 -2.25 -5.40
N ILE A 113 5.30 -1.12 -5.77
CA ILE A 113 6.70 -0.98 -6.14
C ILE A 113 7.26 0.19 -5.33
N PRO A 114 7.68 -0.05 -4.07
CA PRO A 114 8.21 1.01 -3.21
C PRO A 114 9.38 1.72 -3.88
N GLY A 115 9.31 3.04 -3.95
CA GLY A 115 10.31 3.88 -4.62
C GLY A 115 10.31 3.77 -6.16
N GLY A 116 9.44 2.97 -6.77
CA GLY A 116 9.43 2.74 -8.21
C GLY A 116 10.61 1.94 -8.75
N VAL A 117 11.40 1.31 -7.87
CA VAL A 117 12.59 0.56 -8.25
C VAL A 117 12.21 -0.85 -8.70
N VAL A 118 12.64 -1.21 -9.91
CA VAL A 118 12.41 -2.53 -10.51
C VAL A 118 13.71 -3.09 -11.09
N LYS A 119 13.87 -4.41 -11.02
CA LYS A 119 14.98 -5.12 -11.63
C LYS A 119 14.62 -5.56 -13.06
N SER A 120 15.64 -5.73 -13.90
CA SER A 120 15.45 -6.09 -15.32
C SER A 120 14.67 -7.40 -15.53
N PHE A 121 14.87 -8.40 -14.66
CA PHE A 121 14.11 -9.66 -14.73
C PHE A 121 12.64 -9.49 -14.35
N GLN A 122 12.32 -8.58 -13.43
CA GLN A 122 10.94 -8.29 -13.02
C GLN A 122 10.19 -7.65 -14.19
N LEU A 123 10.80 -6.68 -14.87
CA LEU A 123 10.22 -6.07 -16.07
C LEU A 123 10.02 -7.08 -17.21
N ARG A 124 10.98 -7.99 -17.43
CA ARG A 124 10.81 -9.07 -18.42
C ARG A 124 9.62 -9.96 -18.10
N GLU A 125 9.41 -10.30 -16.83
CA GLU A 125 8.26 -11.10 -16.44
C GLU A 125 6.94 -10.34 -16.59
N LEU A 126 6.90 -9.06 -16.22
CA LEU A 126 5.72 -8.22 -16.45
C LEU A 126 5.38 -8.10 -17.94
N ALA A 127 6.38 -8.04 -18.82
CA ALA A 127 6.17 -8.06 -20.26
C ALA A 127 5.56 -9.38 -20.74
N ARG A 128 6.05 -10.54 -20.27
CA ARG A 128 5.48 -11.85 -20.60
C ARG A 128 4.05 -12.00 -20.09
N ILE A 129 3.78 -11.64 -18.84
CA ILE A 129 2.43 -11.60 -18.28
C ILE A 129 1.53 -10.72 -19.15
N SER A 130 2.04 -9.56 -19.55
CA SER A 130 1.27 -8.62 -20.35
C SER A 130 0.88 -9.22 -21.71
N GLN A 131 1.79 -9.91 -22.39
CA GLN A 131 1.57 -10.57 -23.67
C GLN A 131 0.66 -11.80 -23.59
N GLU A 132 0.83 -12.62 -22.55
CA GLU A 132 0.16 -13.93 -22.45
C GLU A 132 -1.22 -13.85 -21.78
N LEU A 133 -1.40 -12.94 -20.82
CA LEU A 133 -2.59 -12.92 -19.94
C LEU A 133 -3.39 -11.62 -20.03
N THR A 134 -2.92 -10.64 -20.81
CA THR A 134 -3.51 -9.29 -20.91
C THR A 134 -3.52 -8.80 -22.37
N THR A 135 -3.29 -7.50 -22.63
CA THR A 135 -3.27 -6.91 -23.98
C THR A 135 -1.89 -6.58 -24.55
N GLY A 136 -0.81 -6.99 -23.88
CA GLY A 136 0.56 -6.63 -24.26
C GLY A 136 0.98 -5.20 -23.90
N CYS A 137 0.17 -4.47 -23.12
CA CYS A 137 0.50 -3.14 -22.62
C CYS A 137 0.73 -3.13 -21.09
N VAL A 138 1.72 -2.34 -20.65
CA VAL A 138 1.97 -2.01 -19.24
C VAL A 138 1.93 -0.49 -19.10
N GLN A 139 1.21 0.00 -18.10
CA GLN A 139 1.03 1.44 -17.89
C GLN A 139 1.76 1.92 -16.64
N ILE A 140 2.47 3.04 -16.77
CA ILE A 140 3.10 3.74 -15.64
C ILE A 140 2.07 4.65 -14.98
N THR A 141 2.08 4.71 -13.65
CA THR A 141 1.18 5.56 -12.86
C THR A 141 1.91 6.79 -12.31
N THR A 142 1.14 7.80 -11.90
CA THR A 142 1.65 9.01 -11.22
C THR A 142 2.32 8.74 -9.87
N ARG A 143 2.24 7.51 -9.34
CA ARG A 143 2.89 7.11 -8.07
C ARG A 143 4.05 6.12 -8.29
N ALA A 144 4.81 6.28 -9.38
CA ALA A 144 5.98 5.47 -9.72
C ALA A 144 5.68 3.96 -9.60
N ASN A 145 4.65 3.51 -10.30
CA ASN A 145 4.12 2.15 -10.19
C ASN A 145 3.63 1.68 -11.56
N LEU A 146 3.32 0.39 -11.69
CA LEU A 146 2.88 -0.25 -12.92
C LEU A 146 1.46 -0.81 -12.80
N GLN A 147 0.73 -0.80 -13.93
CA GLN A 147 -0.61 -1.37 -14.07
C GLN A 147 -0.70 -2.26 -15.32
N LEU A 148 -1.36 -3.39 -15.16
CA LEU A 148 -1.77 -4.31 -16.22
C LEU A 148 -3.30 -4.23 -16.35
N ARG A 149 -3.85 -4.32 -17.56
CA ARG A 149 -5.29 -4.15 -17.80
C ARG A 149 -5.86 -5.28 -18.64
N LEU A 150 -7.19 -5.44 -18.53
CA LEU A 150 -7.96 -6.43 -19.29
C LEU A 150 -7.54 -7.86 -18.97
N ILE A 151 -7.33 -8.13 -17.68
CA ILE A 151 -7.10 -9.48 -17.16
C ILE A 151 -8.46 -10.16 -17.00
N GLU A 152 -8.69 -11.25 -17.72
CA GLU A 152 -9.90 -12.07 -17.54
C GLU A 152 -9.95 -12.65 -16.11
N PRO A 153 -11.13 -12.85 -15.51
CA PRO A 153 -11.25 -13.42 -14.16
C PRO A 153 -10.49 -14.72 -13.95
N LYS A 154 -10.55 -15.66 -14.90
CA LYS A 154 -9.81 -16.93 -14.84
C LYS A 154 -8.28 -16.77 -14.78
N ASN A 155 -7.75 -15.68 -15.34
CA ASN A 155 -6.31 -15.41 -15.40
C ASN A 155 -5.80 -14.66 -14.16
N ALA A 156 -6.71 -14.11 -13.34
CA ALA A 156 -6.32 -13.26 -12.21
C ALA A 156 -5.39 -13.97 -11.20
N PRO A 157 -5.65 -15.23 -10.76
CA PRO A 157 -4.75 -15.92 -9.83
C PRO A 157 -3.35 -16.13 -10.42
N GLU A 158 -3.25 -16.46 -11.71
CA GLU A 158 -1.98 -16.70 -12.39
C GLU A 158 -1.16 -15.41 -12.53
N VAL A 159 -1.81 -14.29 -12.86
CA VAL A 159 -1.16 -12.96 -12.87
C VAL A 159 -0.57 -12.64 -11.49
N LEU A 160 -1.35 -12.81 -10.42
CA LEU A 160 -0.90 -12.54 -9.05
C LEU A 160 0.29 -13.44 -8.67
N ARG A 161 0.21 -14.74 -8.98
CA ARG A 161 1.25 -15.73 -8.70
C ARG A 161 2.56 -15.40 -9.40
N ARG A 162 2.52 -15.04 -10.69
CA ARG A 162 3.73 -14.69 -11.47
C ARG A 162 4.38 -13.40 -11.00
N ILE A 163 3.58 -12.38 -10.68
CA ILE A 163 4.08 -11.13 -10.08
C ILE A 163 4.79 -11.42 -8.75
N GLN A 164 4.17 -12.22 -7.89
CA GLN A 164 4.77 -12.61 -6.61
C GLN A 164 6.04 -13.46 -6.79
N GLY A 165 6.07 -14.34 -7.80
CA GLY A 165 7.21 -15.19 -8.12
C GLY A 165 8.50 -14.42 -8.46
N VAL A 166 8.39 -13.17 -8.91
CA VAL A 166 9.56 -12.29 -9.16
C VAL A 166 9.82 -11.29 -8.03
N GLY A 167 9.20 -11.49 -6.86
CA GLY A 167 9.38 -10.65 -5.67
C GLY A 167 8.69 -9.28 -5.76
N LEU A 168 7.72 -9.12 -6.65
CA LEU A 168 6.83 -7.96 -6.68
C LEU A 168 5.52 -8.29 -5.95
N HIS A 169 4.78 -7.26 -5.55
CA HIS A 169 3.52 -7.45 -4.83
C HIS A 169 2.40 -6.62 -5.44
N THR A 170 1.16 -7.03 -5.23
CA THR A 170 -0.06 -6.29 -5.58
C THR A 170 -0.94 -6.03 -4.35
N ARG A 171 -0.59 -6.67 -3.23
CA ARG A 171 -1.32 -6.64 -1.98
C ARG A 171 -1.35 -5.22 -1.40
N GLY A 172 -2.54 -4.76 -1.04
CA GLY A 172 -2.77 -3.41 -0.52
C GLY A 172 -2.62 -2.29 -1.56
N ALA A 173 -2.60 -2.58 -2.86
CA ALA A 173 -2.48 -1.54 -3.89
C ALA A 173 -3.78 -0.73 -4.13
N GLY A 174 -4.90 -1.17 -3.54
CA GLY A 174 -6.24 -0.60 -3.70
C GLY A 174 -7.05 -0.57 -2.40
N ALA A 175 -8.33 -0.26 -2.54
CA ALA A 175 -9.28 -0.09 -1.42
C ALA A 175 -8.77 0.89 -0.36
N ASP A 176 -9.05 0.58 0.90
CA ASP A 176 -8.69 1.34 2.10
C ASP A 176 -7.39 0.77 2.66
N ASN A 177 -6.30 1.10 1.96
CA ASN A 177 -4.95 0.69 2.29
C ASN A 177 -3.95 1.78 1.87
N ILE A 178 -2.82 1.83 2.56
CA ILE A 178 -1.70 2.71 2.24
C ILE A 178 -1.18 2.36 0.85
N ARG A 179 -1.24 3.35 -0.04
CA ARG A 179 -0.84 3.22 -1.45
C ARG A 179 0.67 3.07 -1.63
N ASN A 180 1.09 3.01 -2.89
CA ASN A 180 2.51 2.93 -3.23
C ASN A 180 3.30 4.07 -2.58
N ILE A 181 4.42 3.73 -1.93
CA ILE A 181 5.33 4.69 -1.32
C ILE A 181 6.26 5.18 -2.41
N THR A 182 6.25 6.49 -2.64
CA THR A 182 7.09 7.16 -3.64
C THR A 182 8.36 7.67 -2.99
N CYS A 183 9.44 7.69 -3.76
CA CYS A 183 10.76 8.16 -3.35
C CYS A 183 11.30 9.09 -4.44
N ASN A 184 12.37 9.84 -4.15
CA ASN A 184 13.14 10.53 -5.19
C ASN A 184 13.59 9.50 -6.26
N PRO A 185 13.30 9.70 -7.56
CA PRO A 185 13.72 8.77 -8.61
C PRO A 185 15.24 8.59 -8.73
N THR A 186 16.03 9.53 -8.22
CA THR A 186 17.50 9.48 -8.22
C THR A 186 18.10 9.20 -6.84
N ALA A 187 17.30 8.70 -5.90
CA ALA A 187 17.75 8.36 -4.54
C ALA A 187 18.95 7.39 -4.56
N GLY A 188 20.03 7.74 -3.87
CA GLY A 188 21.28 6.99 -3.82
C GLY A 188 22.21 7.19 -5.02
N ILE A 189 21.86 8.07 -5.97
CA ILE A 189 22.60 8.31 -7.21
C ILE A 189 22.95 9.80 -7.39
N ASP A 190 22.02 10.69 -7.06
CA ASP A 190 22.19 12.14 -7.28
C ASP A 190 23.22 12.74 -6.30
N PRO A 191 24.33 13.33 -6.79
CA PRO A 191 25.35 13.95 -5.92
C PRO A 191 24.82 15.17 -5.15
N HIS A 192 23.65 15.70 -5.52
CA HIS A 192 22.99 16.81 -4.84
C HIS A 192 21.87 16.37 -3.89
N GLU A 193 21.63 15.07 -3.73
CA GLU A 193 20.61 14.62 -2.79
C GLU A 193 21.01 14.95 -1.34
N LEU A 194 20.06 15.45 -0.56
CA LEU A 194 20.31 15.74 0.85
C LEU A 194 20.38 14.45 1.69
N ILE A 195 19.57 13.46 1.31
CA ILE A 195 19.46 12.18 2.01
C ILE A 195 18.88 11.12 1.08
N ASP A 196 19.51 9.95 1.05
CA ASP A 196 18.95 8.76 0.41
C ASP A 196 17.75 8.25 1.22
N THR A 197 16.55 8.40 0.65
CA THR A 197 15.28 7.99 1.27
C THR A 197 14.83 6.59 0.86
N LEU A 198 15.53 5.95 -0.08
CA LEU A 198 15.16 4.65 -0.62
C LEU A 198 15.19 3.53 0.44
N PRO A 199 16.20 3.44 1.34
CA PRO A 199 16.19 2.45 2.41
C PRO A 199 14.99 2.59 3.35
N LEU A 200 14.62 3.84 3.71
CA LEU A 200 13.46 4.13 4.56
C LEU A 200 12.15 3.74 3.87
N CYS A 201 12.02 4.06 2.58
CA CYS A 201 10.90 3.68 1.74
C CYS A 201 10.69 2.16 1.71
N HIS A 202 11.77 1.40 1.53
CA HIS A 202 11.73 -0.07 1.53
C HIS A 202 11.37 -0.65 2.90
N GLN A 203 11.93 -0.14 3.99
CA GLN A 203 11.60 -0.58 5.35
C GLN A 203 10.12 -0.34 5.67
N LEU A 204 9.62 0.87 5.41
CA LEU A 204 8.21 1.20 5.63
C LEU A 204 7.27 0.32 4.79
N ALA A 205 7.64 0.04 3.54
CA ALA A 205 6.88 -0.87 2.69
C ALA A 205 6.82 -2.30 3.26
N GLN A 206 7.92 -2.79 3.83
CA GLN A 206 7.97 -4.10 4.46
C GLN A 206 7.12 -4.17 5.73
N ILE A 207 7.10 -3.10 6.54
CA ILE A 207 6.21 -3.02 7.71
C ILE A 207 4.75 -3.11 7.25
N ILE A 208 4.36 -2.25 6.31
CA ILE A 208 2.97 -2.16 5.86
C ILE A 208 2.49 -3.46 5.20
N ILE A 209 3.34 -4.09 4.38
CA ILE A 209 2.90 -5.29 3.67
C ILE A 209 2.70 -6.45 4.64
N ASN A 210 3.49 -6.55 5.71
CA ASN A 210 3.51 -7.70 6.62
C ASN A 210 2.59 -7.54 7.84
N ASP A 211 2.14 -6.34 8.14
CA ASP A 211 1.23 -6.09 9.26
C ASP A 211 -0.24 -6.07 8.79
N ARG A 212 -1.02 -6.98 9.37
CA ARG A 212 -2.44 -7.18 9.08
C ARG A 212 -3.29 -5.96 9.44
N SER A 213 -2.89 -5.16 10.42
CA SER A 213 -3.64 -3.98 10.88
C SER A 213 -3.80 -2.91 9.79
N PHE A 214 -2.89 -2.84 8.82
CA PHE A 214 -2.98 -1.90 7.70
C PHE A 214 -4.00 -2.30 6.61
N TYR A 215 -4.71 -3.42 6.78
CA TYR A 215 -5.71 -3.92 5.82
C TYR A 215 -7.16 -3.64 6.26
N ASP A 216 -7.37 -2.88 7.33
CA ASP A 216 -8.68 -2.39 7.80
C ASP A 216 -8.64 -0.88 8.11
N LEU A 217 -8.00 -0.09 7.25
CA LEU A 217 -7.98 1.37 7.43
C LEU A 217 -9.34 1.98 7.06
N PRO A 218 -9.70 3.17 7.58
CA PRO A 218 -10.93 3.86 7.18
C PRO A 218 -10.91 4.31 5.71
N ARG A 219 -9.72 4.63 5.18
CA ARG A 219 -9.54 5.06 3.79
C ARG A 219 -8.08 4.92 3.31
N LYS A 220 -7.87 5.37 2.07
CA LYS A 220 -6.62 5.34 1.30
C LYS A 220 -5.59 6.35 1.79
#